data_AF-A0A4Q3A6E2-F1
#
_entry.id   AF-A0A4Q3A6E2-F1
#
_cell.length_a   1.000
_cell.length_b   1.000
_cell.length_c   1.000
_cell.angle_alpha   90.00
_cell.angle_beta   90.00
_cell.angle_gamma   90.00
#
_symmetry.space_group_name_H-M   'P 1'
#
loop_
_entity.id
_entity.type
_entity.pdbx_description
1 polymer ?
#
loop_
_entity_poly.entity_id
_entity_poly.type
_entity_poly.pdbx_seq_one_letter_code
_entity_poly.pdbx_strand_id
1 'polypeptide(L)'
;AAFSAHTDQTETHRDRLEEALKQIRERGYALTDSEYVSGVASLAAPVFHPGIGEVVGAVSIIFEHGQYDEAALAEMAARLKICAGQIASTL
;
A
#
# COMPACT_ATOMS: atom_id res chain seq x y z
N ALA A 1 -5.49 -6.09 21.31
CA ALA A 1 -6.38 -6.89 20.44
C ALA A 1 -5.52 -7.71 19.50
N ALA A 2 -5.88 -8.97 19.26
CA ALA A 2 -5.24 -9.82 18.25
C ALA A 2 -5.75 -9.42 16.86
N PHE A 3 -4.90 -9.53 15.84
CA PHE A 3 -5.29 -9.31 14.44
C PHE A 3 -6.04 -10.56 13.92
N SER A 4 -7.08 -10.35 13.12
CA SER A 4 -7.87 -11.43 12.52
C SER A 4 -7.34 -11.77 11.13
N ALA A 5 -7.21 -13.06 10.83
CA ALA A 5 -6.88 -13.51 9.49
C ALA A 5 -8.12 -13.46 8.58
N HIS A 6 -8.01 -12.80 7.43
CA HIS A 6 -9.03 -12.80 6.37
C HIS A 6 -8.74 -13.88 5.32
N THR A 7 -7.46 -14.23 5.15
CA THR A 7 -6.93 -15.31 4.33
C THR A 7 -5.72 -15.93 5.03
N ASP A 8 -5.16 -17.01 4.45
CA ASP A 8 -3.93 -17.62 4.94
C ASP A 8 -2.68 -16.73 4.75
N GLN A 9 -2.79 -15.65 3.98
CA GLN A 9 -1.71 -14.69 3.73
C GLN A 9 -1.79 -13.45 4.63
N THR A 10 -2.89 -13.25 5.37
CA THR A 10 -3.03 -12.08 6.26
C THR A 10 -1.95 -12.09 7.34
N GLU A 11 -1.14 -11.04 7.43
CA GLU A 11 -0.18 -10.91 8.53
C GLU A 11 -0.92 -10.60 9.84
N THR A 12 -0.73 -11.46 10.83
CA THR A 12 -1.42 -11.39 12.14
C THR A 12 -0.45 -11.22 13.32
N HIS A 13 0.86 -11.20 13.07
CA HIS A 13 1.89 -10.96 14.07
C HIS A 13 2.22 -9.47 14.12
N ARG A 14 2.11 -8.89 15.32
CA ARG A 14 2.38 -7.47 15.56
C ARG A 14 3.76 -7.04 15.10
N ASP A 15 4.80 -7.76 15.48
CA ASP A 15 6.18 -7.35 15.18
C ASP A 15 6.45 -7.34 13.67
N ARG A 16 5.86 -8.29 12.93
CA ARG A 16 5.97 -8.36 11.47
C ARG A 16 5.17 -7.26 10.78
N LEU A 17 3.97 -6.96 11.28
CA LEU A 17 3.19 -5.82 10.79
C LEU A 17 3.92 -4.49 11.03
N GLU A 18 4.53 -4.31 12.20
CA GLU A 18 5.30 -3.10 12.51
C GLU A 18 6.51 -2.95 11.59
N GLU A 19 7.20 -4.05 11.26
CA GLU A 19 8.28 -4.07 10.29
C GLU A 19 7.80 -3.74 8.86
N ALA A 20 6.70 -4.36 8.42
CA ALA A 20 6.08 -4.03 7.13
C ALA A 20 5.70 -2.55 7.04
N LEU A 21 5.17 -1.97 8.12
CA LEU A 21 4.83 -0.54 8.18
C LEU A 21 6.07 0.37 8.11
N LYS A 22 7.23 -0.05 8.63
CA LYS A 22 8.48 0.71 8.46
C LYS A 22 8.91 0.71 7.00
N GLN A 23 8.92 -0.47 6.36
CA GLN A 23 9.26 -0.61 4.95
C GLN A 23 8.32 0.20 4.05
N ILE A 24 7.01 0.21 4.35
CA ILE A 24 6.01 1.03 3.66
C ILE A 24 6.35 2.53 3.75
N ARG A 25 6.75 3.01 4.94
CA ARG A 25 7.16 4.41 5.13
C ARG A 25 8.42 4.75 4.35
N GLU A 26 9.40 3.84 4.32
CA GLU A 26 10.66 4.04 3.59
C GLU A 26 10.45 4.10 2.07
N ARG A 27 9.64 3.20 1.50
CA ARG A 27 9.40 3.14 0.04
C ARG A 27 8.31 4.08 -0.47
N GLY A 28 7.42 4.52 0.43
CA GLY A 28 6.31 5.43 0.15
C GLY A 28 5.11 4.78 -0.56
N TYR A 29 4.96 3.46 -0.45
CA TYR A 29 3.81 2.72 -0.98
C TYR A 29 3.60 1.40 -0.20
N ALA A 30 2.40 0.83 -0.29
CA ALA A 30 2.07 -0.49 0.26
C ALA A 30 1.67 -1.45 -0.87
N LEU A 31 2.27 -2.63 -0.89
CA LEU A 31 1.84 -3.77 -1.69
C LEU A 31 1.24 -4.79 -0.74
N THR A 32 0.01 -5.21 -0.99
CA THR A 32 -0.65 -6.32 -0.29
C THR A 32 -0.92 -7.42 -1.29
N ASP A 33 -0.63 -8.66 -0.93
CA ASP A 33 -0.86 -9.80 -1.80
C ASP A 33 -1.72 -10.84 -1.10
N SER A 34 -2.94 -11.02 -1.60
CA SER A 34 -3.89 -12.01 -1.13
C SER A 34 -4.24 -11.90 0.35
N GLU A 35 -3.93 -10.79 1.03
CA GLU A 35 -4.13 -10.61 2.49
C GLU A 35 -5.58 -10.38 2.90
N TYR A 36 -6.44 -9.93 1.97
CA TYR A 36 -7.87 -9.66 2.24
C TYR A 36 -8.79 -10.54 1.40
N VAL A 37 -8.46 -10.73 0.12
CA VAL A 37 -9.14 -11.64 -0.80
C VAL A 37 -8.09 -12.49 -1.48
N SER A 38 -8.23 -13.82 -1.42
CA SER A 38 -7.27 -14.74 -2.03
C SER A 38 -7.17 -14.52 -3.54
N GLY A 39 -5.96 -14.41 -4.08
CA GLY A 39 -5.71 -14.18 -5.50
C GLY A 39 -5.88 -12.73 -5.94
N VAL A 40 -6.04 -11.79 -5.00
CA VAL A 40 -6.14 -10.35 -5.29
C VAL A 40 -4.95 -9.63 -4.67
N ALA A 41 -4.26 -8.84 -5.48
CA ALA A 41 -3.19 -7.96 -5.03
C ALA A 41 -3.64 -6.49 -5.12
N SER A 42 -3.03 -5.65 -4.29
CA SER A 42 -3.28 -4.22 -4.33
C SER A 42 -2.01 -3.42 -4.07
N LEU A 43 -1.90 -2.29 -4.77
CA LEU A 43 -0.83 -1.31 -4.57
C LEU A 43 -1.46 0.00 -4.14
N ALA A 44 -0.99 0.57 -3.03
CA ALA A 44 -1.52 1.80 -2.46
C ALA A 44 -0.41 2.84 -2.22
N ALA A 45 -0.72 4.12 -2.42
CA ALA A 45 0.14 5.25 -2.10
C ALA A 45 -0.60 6.23 -1.17
N PRO A 46 0.09 6.82 -0.17
CA PRO A 46 -0.51 7.77 0.76
C PRO A 46 -0.80 9.12 0.09
N VAL A 47 -1.92 9.73 0.46
CA VAL A 47 -2.26 11.11 0.13
C VAL A 47 -1.96 11.98 1.35
N PHE A 48 -1.02 12.92 1.20
CA PHE A 48 -0.63 13.85 2.25
C PHE A 48 -1.37 15.17 2.09
N HIS A 49 -1.85 15.74 3.20
CA HIS A 49 -2.40 17.09 3.17
C HIS A 49 -1.25 18.12 3.06
N PRO A 50 -1.27 19.04 2.07
CA PRO A 50 -0.13 19.91 1.76
C PRO A 50 0.20 20.89 2.90
N GLY A 51 -0.83 21.35 3.64
CA GLY A 51 -0.64 22.31 4.74
C GLY A 51 -0.15 21.75 6.08
N ILE A 52 -0.41 20.47 6.39
CA ILE A 52 -0.06 19.86 7.70
C ILE A 52 0.96 18.73 7.58
N GLY A 53 1.20 18.20 6.38
CA GLY A 53 2.17 17.12 6.16
C GLY A 53 1.73 15.75 6.69
N GLU A 54 0.45 15.58 7.03
CA GLU A 54 -0.10 14.33 7.55
C GLU A 54 -0.83 13.52 6.46
N VAL A 55 -0.86 12.20 6.63
CA VAL A 55 -1.63 11.30 5.75
C VAL A 55 -3.12 11.46 6.05
N VAL A 56 -3.89 11.87 5.06
CA VAL A 56 -5.35 12.05 5.15
C VAL A 56 -6.14 11.00 4.38
N GLY A 57 -5.44 10.16 3.61
CA GLY A 57 -6.02 9.05 2.87
C GLY A 57 -4.97 8.29 2.08
N ALA A 58 -5.43 7.39 1.22
CA ALA A 58 -4.60 6.67 0.28
C ALA A 58 -5.37 6.46 -1.03
N VAL A 59 -4.64 6.36 -2.13
CA VAL A 59 -5.16 5.89 -3.41
C VAL A 59 -4.60 4.51 -3.67
N SER A 60 -5.46 3.58 -4.09
CA SER A 60 -5.08 2.19 -4.37
C SER A 60 -5.57 1.73 -5.71
N ILE A 61 -4.80 0.84 -6.33
CA ILE A 61 -5.21 0.04 -7.48
C ILE A 61 -5.27 -1.43 -7.06
N ILE A 62 -6.29 -2.14 -7.54
CA ILE A 62 -6.53 -3.55 -7.26
C ILE A 62 -6.37 -4.32 -8.56
N PHE A 63 -5.70 -5.46 -8.51
CA PHE A 63 -5.41 -6.29 -9.66
C PHE A 63 -5.34 -7.76 -9.25
N GLU A 64 -5.39 -8.66 -10.25
CA GLU A 64 -5.20 -10.08 -10.01
C GLU A 64 -3.77 -10.34 -9.51
N HIS A 65 -3.65 -11.26 -8.56
CA HIS A 65 -2.36 -11.79 -8.15
C HIS A 65 -1.59 -12.29 -9.38
N GLY A 66 -0.32 -11.93 -9.49
CA GLY A 66 0.49 -12.25 -10.65
C GLY A 66 1.96 -11.98 -10.41
N GLN A 67 2.79 -12.44 -11.35
CA GLN A 67 4.23 -12.19 -11.32
C GLN A 67 4.53 -10.84 -11.99
N TYR A 68 4.59 -9.79 -11.18
CA TYR A 68 5.21 -8.52 -11.59
C TYR A 68 6.68 -8.59 -11.20
N ASP A 69 7.57 -8.22 -12.12
CA ASP A 69 8.96 -8.00 -11.75
C ASP A 69 9.09 -6.70 -10.94
N GLU A 70 10.26 -6.54 -10.30
CA GLU A 70 10.54 -5.40 -9.45
C GLU A 70 10.47 -4.07 -10.22
N ALA A 71 10.82 -4.07 -11.51
CA ALA A 71 10.79 -2.88 -12.35
C ALA A 71 9.36 -2.42 -12.65
N ALA A 72 8.48 -3.35 -13.02
CA ALA A 72 7.07 -3.09 -13.25
C ALA A 72 6.37 -2.57 -11.98
N LEU A 73 6.67 -3.18 -10.82
CA LEU A 73 6.15 -2.73 -9.54
C LEU A 73 6.62 -1.30 -9.19
N ALA A 74 7.91 -1.02 -9.41
CA ALA A 74 8.48 0.31 -9.16
C ALA A 74 7.85 1.37 -10.07
N GLU A 75 7.61 1.05 -11.35
CA GLU A 75 6.93 1.95 -12.29
C GLU A 75 5.48 2.22 -11.85
N MET A 76 4.72 1.17 -11.53
CA MET A 76 3.35 1.31 -11.02
C MET A 76 3.31 2.16 -9.75
N ALA A 77 4.22 1.93 -8.82
CA ALA A 77 4.31 2.69 -7.58
C ALA A 77 4.65 4.17 -7.83
N ALA A 78 5.56 4.46 -8.77
CA ALA A 78 5.90 5.83 -9.15
C ALA A 78 4.68 6.57 -9.72
N ARG A 79 3.95 5.92 -10.64
CA ARG A 79 2.73 6.50 -11.23
C ARG A 79 1.64 6.72 -10.19
N LEU A 80 1.46 5.77 -9.27
CA LEU A 80 0.46 5.88 -8.20
C LEU A 80 0.82 7.00 -7.22
N LYS A 81 2.10 7.19 -6.89
CA LYS A 81 2.58 8.33 -6.07
C LYS A 81 2.33 9.68 -6.74
N ILE A 82 2.52 9.78 -8.06
CA ILE A 82 2.17 10.99 -8.82
C ILE A 82 0.67 11.27 -8.71
N CYS A 83 -0.17 10.24 -8.90
CA CYS A 83 -1.62 10.37 -8.76
C CYS A 83 -2.01 10.81 -7.33
N ALA A 84 -1.41 10.22 -6.30
CA ALA A 84 -1.62 10.63 -4.91
C ALA A 84 -1.23 12.10 -4.68
N GLY A 85 -0.14 12.56 -5.27
CA GLY A 85 0.29 13.97 -5.24
C GLY A 85 -0.69 14.92 -5.96
N GLN A 86 -1.29 14.48 -7.06
CA GLN A 86 -2.33 15.25 -7.75
C GLN A 86 -3.59 15.37 -6.90
N ILE A 87 -4.03 14.30 -6.24
CA ILE A 87 -5.14 14.34 -5.28
C ILE A 87 -4.79 15.29 -4.13
N ALA A 88 -3.58 15.18 -3.57
CA ALA A 88 -3.11 16.06 -2.51
C ALA A 88 -3.17 17.55 -2.90
N SER A 89 -2.92 17.90 -4.17
CA SER A 89 -2.96 19.29 -4.65
C SER A 89 -4.35 19.93 -4.67
N THR A 90 -5.41 19.13 -4.49
CA THR A 90 -6.79 19.63 -4.42
C THR A 90 -7.31 19.77 -2.99
N LEU A 91 -6.48 19.48 -1.99
CA LEU A 91 -6.81 19.53 -0.56
C LEU A 91 -6.41 20.85 0.09
#